data_AF-A0A1V4CV81-F1
#
_entry.id   AF-A0A1V4CV81-F1
#
_cell.length_a   1.000
_cell.length_b   1.000
_cell.length_c   1.000
_cell.angle_alpha   90.00
_cell.angle_beta   90.00
_cell.angle_gamma   90.00
#
_symmetry.space_group_name_H-M   'P 1'
#
loop_
_entity.id
_entity.type
_entity.pdbx_description
1 polymer ?
#
loop_
_entity_poly.entity_id
_entity_poly.type
_entity_poly.pdbx_seq_one_letter_code
_entity_poly.pdbx_strand_id
1 'polypeptide(L)' 'MALRVRHSGPPAPSGCRWCGEERSRHGRRWVSSVGMHSWEEPTREQRLSRMRARRALRRVQLPSGQ' A
#
# COMPACT_ATOMS: atom_id res chain seq x y z
N MET A 1 4.89 19.74 12.62
CA MET A 1 4.07 18.51 12.47
C MET A 1 4.83 17.54 11.59
N ALA A 2 5.27 16.39 12.12
CA ALA A 2 5.95 15.37 11.31
C ALA A 2 4.93 14.52 10.56
N LEU A 3 5.07 14.38 9.24
CA LEU A 3 4.25 13.48 8.44
C LEU A 3 4.55 12.03 8.85
N ARG A 4 3.59 11.37 9.50
CA ARG A 4 3.68 9.94 9.80
C ARG A 4 3.38 9.13 8.54
N VAL A 5 4.41 8.93 7.72
CA VAL A 5 4.32 8.08 6.53
C VAL A 5 4.35 6.61 6.98
N ARG A 6 3.24 5.88 6.76
CA ARG A 6 3.14 4.46 7.12
C ARG A 6 3.94 3.55 6.19
N HIS A 7 3.99 3.89 4.91
CA HIS A 7 4.70 3.14 3.88
C HIS A 7 5.57 4.09 3.08
N SER A 8 6.85 3.75 2.93
CA SER A 8 7.80 4.53 2.13
C SER A 8 7.48 4.53 0.63
N GLY A 9 6.61 3.62 0.18
CA GLY A 9 6.12 3.55 -1.18
C GLY A 9 4.71 2.95 -1.29
N PRO A 10 4.16 2.82 -2.50
CA PRO A 10 2.85 2.26 -2.71
C PRO A 10 2.79 0.82 -2.17
N PRO A 11 1.81 0.49 -1.31
CA PRO A 11 1.64 -0.87 -0.80
C PRO A 11 1.52 -1.91 -1.92
N ALA A 12 1.70 -3.18 -1.58
CA ALA A 12 1.42 -4.27 -2.51
C ALA A 12 -0.03 -4.14 -3.01
N PRO A 13 -0.30 -4.35 -4.32
CA PRO A 13 -1.66 -4.22 -4.85
C PRO A 13 -2.67 -5.04 -4.05
N SER A 14 -2.32 -6.30 -3.75
CA SER A 14 -3.09 -7.27 -2.96
C SER A 14 -2.93 -7.16 -1.43
N GLY A 15 -2.18 -6.17 -0.94
CA GLY A 15 -2.03 -5.94 0.51
C GLY A 15 -3.36 -5.57 1.17
N CYS A 16 -3.47 -5.78 2.48
CA CYS A 16 -4.68 -5.53 3.27
C CYS A 16 -5.34 -4.19 2.93
N ARG A 17 -6.67 -4.18 2.90
CA ARG A 17 -7.51 -2.98 2.70
C ARG A 17 -7.10 -1.81 3.58
N TRP A 18 -6.78 -2.09 4.85
CA TRP A 18 -6.61 -1.08 5.89
C TRP A 18 -5.16 -0.65 6.10
N CYS A 19 -4.25 -1.62 6.20
CA CYS A 19 -2.85 -1.34 6.49
C CYS A 19 -1.91 -1.59 5.31
N GLY A 20 -2.35 -2.21 4.22
CA GLY A 20 -1.52 -2.48 3.04
C GLY A 20 -0.50 -3.61 3.17
N GLU A 21 -0.42 -4.28 4.33
CA GLU A 21 0.48 -5.42 4.58
C GLU A 21 -0.01 -6.69 3.85
N GLU A 22 0.93 -7.52 3.40
CA GLU A 22 0.63 -8.74 2.65
C GLU A 22 -0.08 -9.80 3.51
N ARG A 23 -0.95 -10.60 2.89
CA ARG A 23 -1.77 -11.61 3.59
C ARG A 23 -0.93 -12.57 4.44
N SER A 24 0.22 -13.01 3.92
CA SER A 24 1.09 -13.99 4.59
C SER A 24 1.76 -13.46 5.86
N ARG A 25 1.80 -12.13 6.08
CA ARG A 25 2.48 -11.50 7.23
C ARG A 25 1.56 -10.66 8.11
N HIS A 26 0.26 -10.61 7.81
CA HIS A 26 -0.67 -9.63 8.40
C HIS A 26 -1.06 -9.92 9.85
N GLY A 27 -1.45 -11.15 10.19
CA GLY A 27 -1.93 -11.50 11.53
C GLY A 27 -3.12 -10.63 11.99
N ARG A 28 -3.03 -10.02 13.18
CA ARG A 28 -3.96 -8.99 13.67
C ARG A 28 -3.19 -7.70 13.87
N ARG A 29 -3.72 -6.60 13.33
CA ARG A 29 -3.07 -5.28 13.39
C ARG A 29 -4.04 -4.21 13.83
N TRP A 30 -3.53 -3.19 14.50
CA TRP A 30 -4.30 -1.98 14.82
C TRP A 30 -3.93 -0.85 13.86
N VAL A 31 -4.94 -0.16 13.30
CA VAL A 31 -4.75 1.11 12.61
C VAL A 31 -5.83 2.11 13.03
N SER A 32 -5.49 3.39 13.09
CA SER A 32 -6.37 4.44 13.62
C SER A 32 -7.72 4.59 12.91
N SER A 33 -7.84 4.13 11.67
CA SER A 33 -9.05 4.29 10.85
C SER A 33 -10.12 3.23 11.09
N VAL A 34 -9.75 2.04 11.58
CA VAL A 34 -10.68 0.90 11.77
C VAL A 34 -10.45 0.15 13.08
N GLY A 35 -9.41 0.51 13.84
CA GLY A 35 -8.99 -0.20 15.04
C GLY A 35 -8.30 -1.53 14.73
N MET A 36 -8.54 -2.51 15.60
CA MET A 36 -7.99 -3.85 15.46
C MET A 36 -8.71 -4.59 14.32
N HIS A 37 -7.96 -5.12 13.36
CA HIS A 37 -8.50 -5.82 12.20
C HIS A 37 -7.64 -7.04 11.83
N SER A 38 -8.27 -8.02 11.21
CA SER A 38 -7.63 -9.10 10.47
C SER A 38 -7.41 -8.70 9.02
N TRP A 39 -6.69 -9.53 8.26
CA TRP A 39 -6.50 -9.27 6.85
C TRP A 39 -7.86 -9.21 6.15
N GLU A 40 -8.05 -8.18 5.32
CA GLU A 40 -9.23 -7.99 4.50
C GLU A 40 -8.78 -7.67 3.09
N GLU A 41 -9.42 -8.30 2.11
CA GLU A 41 -9.09 -8.13 0.71
C GLU A 41 -9.22 -6.66 0.29
N PRO A 42 -8.22 -6.09 -0.40
CA PRO A 42 -8.32 -4.72 -0.89
C PRO A 42 -9.41 -4.58 -1.95
N THR A 43 -10.07 -3.43 -1.96
CA THR A 43 -11.07 -3.15 -2.98
C THR A 43 -10.43 -3.09 -4.38
N ARG A 44 -11.23 -3.31 -5.42
CA ARG A 44 -10.77 -3.20 -6.81
C ARG A 44 -10.13 -1.83 -7.09
N GLU A 45 -10.74 -0.75 -6.56
CA GLU A 45 -10.23 0.61 -6.69
C GLU A 45 -8.88 0.81 -6.00
N GLN A 46 -8.73 0.27 -4.78
CA GLN A 46 -7.45 0.30 -4.07
C GLN A 46 -6.37 -0.44 -4.85
N ARG A 47 -6.68 -1.62 -5.40
CA ARG A 47 -5.76 -2.38 -6.26
C ARG A 47 -5.33 -1.57 -7.49
N LEU A 48 -6.29 -0.99 -8.20
CA LEU A 48 -6.02 -0.16 -9.38
C LEU A 48 -5.16 1.06 -9.05
N SER A 49 -5.49 1.78 -7.98
CA SER A 49 -4.74 2.95 -7.52
C SER A 49 -3.28 2.59 -7.17
N ARG A 50 -3.07 1.50 -6.41
CA ARG A 50 -1.73 1.02 -6.04
C ARG A 50 -0.91 0.62 -7.26
N MET A 51 -1.51 -0.08 -8.23
CA MET A 51 -0.81 -0.44 -9.48
C MET A 51 -0.40 0.79 -10.28
N ARG A 52 -1.28 1.80 -10.39
CA ARG A 52 -0.97 3.07 -11.06
C ARG A 52 0.18 3.81 -10.37
N ALA A 53 0.15 3.90 -9.04
CA ALA A 53 1.21 4.54 -8.26
C ALA A 53 2.56 3.83 -8.45
N ARG A 54 2.59 2.49 -8.44
CA ARG A 54 3.79 1.70 -8.74
C ARG A 54 4.32 1.95 -10.14
N ARG A 55 3.44 2.01 -11.15
CA ARG A 55 3.83 2.32 -12.54
C ARG A 55 4.42 3.72 -12.67
N ALA A 56 3.85 4.71 -11.97
CA ALA A 56 4.35 6.07 -11.95
C ALA A 56 5.77 6.14 -11.33
N LEU A 57 5.99 5.47 -10.19
CA LEU A 57 7.33 5.42 -9.58
C LEU A 57 8.38 4.78 -10.47
N ARG A 58 8.03 3.69 -11.18
CA ARG A 58 8.95 3.08 -12.16
C ARG A 58 9.32 4.05 -13.28
N ARG A 59 8.39 4.88 -13.74
CA ARG A 59 8.68 5.91 -14.76
C ARG A 59 9.59 7.01 -14.23
N VAL A 60 9.45 7.39 -12.97
CA VAL A 60 10.32 8.39 -12.31
C VAL A 60 11.72 7.82 -12.05
N GLN A 61 11.85 6.51 -11.79
CA GLN A 61 13.13 5.85 -11.51
C GLN A 61 13.93 5.45 -12.76
N LEU A 62 13.31 5.36 -13.93
CA LEU A 62 14.07 5.18 -15.17
C LEU A 62 14.76 6.51 -15.49
N PRO A 63 16.11 6.57 -15.52
CA PRO A 63 16.79 7.75 -16.00
C PRO A 63 16.36 7.97 -17.46
N SER A 64 15.86 9.15 -17.74
CA SER A 64 15.63 9.63 -19.10
C SER A 64 16.97 9.66 -19.83
N GLY A 65 17.25 8.65 -20.64
CA GLY A 65 18.34 8.65 -21.61
C GLY A 65 19.66 8.05 -21.13
N GLN A 66 19.96 6.86 -21.63
CA GLN A 66 21.26 6.54 -22.21
C GLN A 66 21.03 6.34 -23.71
#